data_AF-A0A9X6VDZ8-F1
#
_entry.id   AF-A0A9X6VDZ8-F1
#
_cell.length_a   1.000
_cell.length_b   1.000
_cell.length_c   1.000
_cell.angle_alpha   90.00
_cell.angle_beta   90.00
_cell.angle_gamma   90.00
#
_symmetry.space_group_name_H-M   'P 1'
#
loop_
_entity.id
_entity.type
_entity.pdbx_description
1 polymer ?
#
loop_
_entity_poly.entity_id
_entity_poly.type
_entity_poly.pdbx_seq_one_letter_code
_entity_poly.pdbx_strand_id
1 'polypeptide(L)'
;MKKELNVPVILPEHEKVVVWVLHKINRDKFPEGELAVKYYMDCETPSKRKMHDTEYVTMWDTYNSYTREQKDSINRAIITGMYRLTTDIKEEEIVTDGNRVGFAFEFNYNWKKRCFKLATSKSADLEWCSDCSIDKFQKVIQS
;
A
#
# COMPACT_ATOMS: atom_id res chain seq x y z
N MET A 1 -13.01 5.51 19.65
CA MET A 1 -12.34 6.03 18.44
C MET A 1 -11.11 5.17 18.16
N LYS A 2 -11.19 4.31 17.14
CA LYS A 2 -10.14 3.36 16.75
C LYS A 2 -8.97 4.10 16.07
N LYS A 3 -7.75 3.56 16.21
CA LYS A 3 -6.49 4.07 15.63
C LYS A 3 -6.49 4.02 14.09
N GLU A 4 -7.26 4.86 13.41
CA GLU A 4 -7.05 5.12 11.97
C GLU A 4 -5.89 6.08 11.71
N LEU A 5 -5.36 6.74 12.76
CA LEU A 5 -4.31 7.74 12.60
C LEU A 5 -2.98 7.11 12.14
N ASN A 6 -2.63 7.46 10.90
CA ASN A 6 -1.31 7.37 10.25
C ASN A 6 -1.05 6.19 9.31
N VAL A 7 -2.05 5.67 8.61
CA VAL A 7 -1.76 4.89 7.39
C VAL A 7 -1.56 5.85 6.21
N PRO A 8 -0.37 5.87 5.57
CA PRO A 8 -0.10 6.74 4.43
C PRO A 8 -1.03 6.41 3.26
N VAL A 9 -1.58 7.44 2.62
CA VAL A 9 -2.39 7.30 1.40
C VAL A 9 -1.54 7.69 0.19
N ILE A 10 -1.45 6.81 -0.79
CA ILE A 10 -0.70 7.01 -2.03
C ILE A 10 -1.62 6.84 -3.24
N LEU A 11 -1.21 7.39 -4.38
CA LEU A 11 -1.88 7.14 -5.66
C LEU A 11 -1.47 5.75 -6.20
N PRO A 12 -2.33 5.07 -6.98
CA PRO A 12 -2.02 3.77 -7.57
C PRO A 12 -0.67 3.73 -8.32
N GLU A 13 -0.36 4.78 -9.08
CA GLU A 13 0.89 4.88 -9.84
C GLU A 13 2.16 4.96 -8.97
N HIS A 14 2.04 5.35 -7.70
CA HIS A 14 3.14 5.40 -6.75
C HIS A 14 3.46 4.03 -6.15
N GLU A 15 2.50 3.09 -6.17
CA GLU A 15 2.60 1.79 -5.50
C GLU A 15 3.83 1.01 -5.96
N LYS A 16 4.14 1.05 -7.26
CA LYS A 16 5.30 0.35 -7.82
C LYS A 16 6.62 0.75 -7.15
N VAL A 17 6.81 2.02 -6.81
CA VAL A 17 8.03 2.50 -6.13
C VAL A 17 8.05 2.00 -4.70
N VAL A 18 6.93 2.16 -3.97
CA VAL A 18 6.80 1.72 -2.57
C VAL A 18 7.06 0.22 -2.44
N VAL A 19 6.37 -0.60 -3.23
CA VAL A 19 6.49 -2.06 -3.21
C VAL A 19 7.89 -2.50 -3.62
N TRP A 20 8.49 -1.87 -4.64
CA TRP A 20 9.84 -2.19 -5.06
C TRP A 20 10.88 -1.91 -3.95
N VAL A 21 10.80 -0.74 -3.29
CA VAL A 21 11.69 -0.41 -2.17
C VAL A 21 11.50 -1.39 -1.02
N LEU A 22 10.25 -1.67 -0.63
CA LEU A 22 9.94 -2.61 0.46
C LEU A 22 10.42 -4.03 0.15
N HIS A 23 10.38 -4.46 -1.11
CA HIS A 23 11.00 -5.71 -1.54
C HIS A 23 12.54 -5.70 -1.45
N LYS A 24 13.21 -4.59 -1.79
CA LYS A 24 14.67 -4.49 -1.64
C LYS A 24 15.06 -4.48 -0.16
N ILE A 25 14.30 -3.79 0.70
CA ILE A 25 14.46 -3.81 2.16
C ILE A 25 14.31 -5.25 2.69
N ASN A 26 13.21 -5.93 2.35
CA ASN A 26 12.95 -7.30 2.82
C ASN A 26 13.92 -8.36 2.26
N ARG A 27 14.78 -8.00 1.30
CA ARG A 27 15.84 -8.86 0.75
C ARG A 27 17.23 -8.43 1.24
N ASP A 28 17.30 -7.58 2.26
CA ASP A 28 18.52 -6.96 2.80
C ASP A 28 19.37 -6.24 1.74
N LYS A 29 18.74 -5.84 0.62
CA LYS A 29 19.42 -5.12 -0.45
C LYS A 29 19.53 -3.64 -0.15
N PHE A 30 18.57 -3.10 0.62
CA PHE A 30 18.47 -1.72 1.11
C PHE A 30 18.37 -1.70 2.64
N PRO A 31 18.82 -0.62 3.31
CA PRO A 31 18.56 -0.42 4.72
C PRO A 31 17.07 -0.10 4.96
N GLU A 32 16.54 -0.40 6.15
CA GLU A 32 15.11 -0.21 6.42
C GLU A 32 14.70 1.26 6.58
N GLY A 33 13.43 1.53 6.31
CA GLY A 33 12.74 2.78 6.66
C GLY A 33 13.38 4.06 6.12
N GLU A 34 13.61 5.04 7.01
CA GLU A 34 14.12 6.37 6.65
C GLU A 34 15.49 6.32 5.97
N LEU A 35 16.32 5.31 6.28
CA LEU A 35 17.62 5.13 5.67
C LEU A 35 17.51 4.76 4.19
N ALA A 36 16.54 3.90 3.81
CA ALA A 36 16.27 3.61 2.41
C ALA A 36 15.88 4.88 1.66
N VAL A 37 14.99 5.68 2.24
CA VAL A 37 14.57 6.95 1.63
C VAL A 37 15.76 7.87 1.45
N LYS A 38 16.46 8.24 2.53
CA LYS A 38 17.52 9.25 2.52
C LYS A 38 18.71 8.89 1.63
N TYR A 39 19.14 7.62 1.64
CA TYR A 39 20.38 7.23 0.98
C TYR A 39 20.20 6.62 -0.41
N TYR A 40 19.00 6.13 -0.73
CA TYR A 40 18.76 5.42 -1.98
C TYR A 40 17.72 6.10 -2.87
N MET A 41 16.72 6.79 -2.31
CA MET A 41 15.63 7.39 -3.09
C MET A 41 15.77 8.92 -3.20
N ASP A 42 15.91 9.59 -2.06
CA ASP A 42 15.95 11.05 -1.93
C ASP A 42 17.39 11.58 -1.94
N CYS A 43 18.07 11.34 -3.06
CA CYS A 43 19.44 11.76 -3.31
C CYS A 43 19.57 12.35 -4.72
N GLU A 44 20.51 13.28 -4.92
CA GLU A 44 20.69 14.01 -6.20
C GLU A 44 21.07 13.09 -7.37
N THR A 45 21.78 12.00 -7.08
CA THR A 45 22.18 11.01 -8.09
C THR A 45 22.05 9.61 -7.51
N PRO A 46 21.81 8.58 -8.35
CA PRO A 46 21.77 7.20 -7.90
C PRO A 46 23.04 6.82 -7.15
N SER A 47 22.90 6.00 -6.11
CA SER A 47 24.03 5.47 -5.37
C SER A 47 25.06 4.85 -6.31
N LYS A 48 26.32 5.32 -6.27
CA LYS A 48 27.42 4.79 -7.10
C LYS A 48 27.56 3.27 -7.02
N ARG A 49 27.19 2.65 -5.88
CA ARG A 49 27.23 1.19 -5.69
C ARG A 49 26.16 0.44 -6.49
N LYS A 50 25.13 1.14 -6.95
CA LYS A 50 23.94 0.58 -7.60
C LYS A 50 23.61 1.26 -8.93
N MET A 51 24.39 2.23 -9.40
CA MET A 51 24.10 2.98 -10.63
C MET A 51 23.99 2.14 -11.91
N HIS A 52 24.51 0.91 -11.91
CA HIS A 52 24.38 -0.03 -13.02
C HIS A 52 23.17 -0.99 -12.88
N ASP A 53 22.47 -0.95 -11.74
CA ASP A 53 21.18 -1.62 -11.56
C ASP A 53 20.11 -0.78 -12.27
N THR A 54 19.78 -1.16 -13.49
CA THR A 54 18.83 -0.44 -14.37
C THR A 54 17.44 -0.34 -13.74
N GLU A 55 17.03 -1.35 -12.98
CA GLU A 55 15.76 -1.36 -12.27
C GLU A 55 15.79 -0.32 -11.13
N TYR A 56 16.89 -0.24 -10.37
CA TYR A 56 17.06 0.81 -9.36
C TYR A 56 17.04 2.21 -9.97
N VAL A 57 17.82 2.45 -11.03
CA VAL A 57 17.86 3.76 -11.68
C VAL A 57 16.48 4.16 -12.17
N THR A 58 15.73 3.22 -12.78
CA THR A 58 14.36 3.48 -13.25
C THR A 58 13.40 3.86 -12.10
N MET A 59 13.48 3.17 -10.97
CA MET A 59 12.64 3.46 -9.80
C MET A 59 13.05 4.76 -9.10
N TRP A 60 14.35 5.05 -9.07
CA TRP A 60 14.89 6.31 -8.57
C TRP A 60 14.47 7.50 -9.44
N ASP A 61 14.57 7.38 -10.78
CA ASP A 61 14.12 8.40 -11.73
C ASP A 61 12.61 8.64 -11.57
N THR A 62 11.83 7.55 -11.48
CA THR A 62 10.39 7.64 -11.27
C THR A 62 10.06 8.36 -9.95
N TYR A 63 10.69 7.96 -8.85
CA TYR A 63 10.52 8.62 -7.56
C TYR A 63 10.88 10.10 -7.63
N ASN A 64 11.99 10.45 -8.31
CA ASN A 64 12.45 11.83 -8.40
C ASN A 64 11.63 12.71 -9.33
N SER A 65 10.86 12.12 -10.24
CA SER A 65 9.88 12.84 -11.05
C SER A 65 8.65 13.33 -10.26
N TYR A 66 8.40 12.79 -9.07
CA TYR A 66 7.26 13.17 -8.23
C TYR A 66 7.47 14.49 -7.48
N THR A 67 6.36 15.16 -7.17
CA THR A 67 6.36 16.37 -6.36
C THR A 67 6.73 16.07 -4.90
N ARG A 68 7.10 17.10 -4.15
CA ARG A 68 7.44 16.96 -2.72
C ARG A 68 6.31 16.32 -1.91
N GLU A 69 5.07 16.74 -2.12
CA GLU A 69 3.92 16.20 -1.39
C GLU A 69 3.68 14.71 -1.71
N GLN A 70 3.87 14.31 -2.96
CA GLN A 70 3.79 12.91 -3.37
C GLN A 70 4.91 12.08 -2.72
N LYS A 71 6.14 12.59 -2.74
CA LYS A 71 7.30 11.98 -2.08
C LYS A 71 7.07 11.80 -0.58
N ASP A 72 6.49 12.78 0.11
CA ASP A 72 6.21 12.68 1.54
C ASP A 72 5.26 11.50 1.85
N SER A 73 4.21 11.29 1.06
CA SER A 73 3.33 10.14 1.22
C SER A 73 3.99 8.80 0.89
N ILE A 74 4.81 8.75 -0.18
CA ILE A 74 5.61 7.57 -0.55
C ILE A 74 6.61 7.21 0.56
N ASN A 75 7.32 8.20 1.08
CA ASN A 75 8.33 8.02 2.11
C ASN A 75 7.70 7.49 3.38
N ARG A 76 6.56 8.06 3.81
CA ARG A 76 5.81 7.52 4.95
C ARG A 76 5.39 6.07 4.72
N ALA A 77 4.95 5.71 3.52
CA ALA A 77 4.56 4.33 3.19
C ALA A 77 5.75 3.35 3.29
N ILE A 78 6.93 3.75 2.80
CA ILE A 78 8.16 2.98 2.92
C ILE A 78 8.59 2.83 4.39
N ILE A 79 8.55 3.93 5.15
CA ILE A 79 8.98 3.97 6.55
C ILE A 79 8.09 3.09 7.43
N THR A 80 6.77 3.13 7.24
CA THR A 80 5.83 2.34 8.05
C THR A 80 5.66 0.91 7.54
N GLY A 81 6.02 0.63 6.27
CA GLY A 81 5.68 -0.64 5.61
C GLY A 81 4.17 -0.84 5.45
N MET A 82 3.40 0.25 5.45
CA MET A 82 1.95 0.21 5.33
C MET A 82 1.47 1.32 4.40
N TYR A 83 0.43 1.05 3.63
CA TYR A 83 -0.20 2.08 2.80
C TYR A 83 -1.63 1.74 2.40
N ARG A 84 -2.36 2.79 2.04
CA ARG A 84 -3.64 2.76 1.34
C ARG A 84 -3.49 3.35 -0.04
N LEU A 85 -4.17 2.78 -1.03
CA LEU A 85 -4.38 3.48 -2.30
C LEU A 85 -5.55 4.46 -2.14
N THR A 86 -5.53 5.57 -2.87
CA THR A 86 -6.68 6.50 -2.92
C THR A 86 -7.97 5.83 -3.42
N THR A 87 -7.84 4.73 -4.16
CA THR A 87 -8.94 3.92 -4.70
C THR A 87 -9.37 2.78 -3.80
N ASP A 88 -8.70 2.56 -2.67
CA ASP A 88 -9.01 1.44 -1.78
C ASP A 88 -10.44 1.55 -1.22
N ILE A 89 -10.99 0.37 -0.96
CA ILE A 89 -12.22 0.19 -0.20
C ILE A 89 -12.04 0.82 1.19
N LYS A 90 -13.10 1.43 1.71
CA LYS A 90 -13.16 2.03 3.05
C LYS A 90 -13.97 1.15 4.00
N GLU A 91 -13.75 1.35 5.30
CA GLU A 91 -14.57 0.71 6.33
C GLU A 91 -16.05 1.06 6.11
N GLU A 92 -16.92 0.09 6.34
CA GLU A 92 -18.38 0.14 6.14
C GLU A 92 -18.85 0.27 4.69
N GLU A 93 -17.96 0.21 3.69
CA GLU A 93 -18.39 0.09 2.30
C GLU A 93 -18.90 -1.32 2.00
N ILE A 94 -20.00 -1.40 1.22
CA ILE A 94 -20.52 -2.67 0.70
C ILE A 94 -19.66 -3.09 -0.50
N VAL A 95 -19.09 -4.28 -0.42
CA VAL A 95 -18.18 -4.80 -1.43
C VAL A 95 -18.48 -6.23 -1.83
N THR A 96 -18.01 -6.60 -3.02
CA THR A 96 -18.18 -7.93 -3.59
C THR A 96 -16.94 -8.41 -4.33
N ASP A 97 -16.68 -9.72 -4.28
CA ASP A 97 -15.69 -10.42 -5.13
C ASP A 97 -16.38 -11.26 -6.23
N GLY A 98 -17.68 -11.08 -6.42
CA GLY A 98 -18.52 -11.87 -7.33
C GLY A 98 -19.11 -13.14 -6.70
N ASN A 99 -18.53 -13.65 -5.61
CA ASN A 99 -19.03 -14.82 -4.87
C ASN A 99 -19.64 -14.46 -3.52
N ARG A 100 -19.14 -13.39 -2.89
CA ARG A 100 -19.52 -12.92 -1.56
C ARG A 100 -19.83 -11.43 -1.64
N VAL A 101 -20.85 -11.00 -0.91
CA VAL A 101 -21.22 -9.59 -0.74
C VAL A 101 -21.30 -9.31 0.76
N GLY A 102 -20.77 -8.16 1.20
CA GLY A 102 -20.84 -7.77 2.60
C GLY A 102 -20.19 -6.41 2.87
N PHE A 103 -20.17 -6.03 4.14
CA PHE A 103 -19.53 -4.80 4.61
C PHE A 103 -18.06 -5.04 4.96
N ALA A 104 -17.17 -4.14 4.54
CA ALA A 104 -15.75 -4.22 4.82
C ALA A 104 -15.39 -3.62 6.18
N PHE A 105 -14.64 -4.34 7.01
CA PHE A 105 -14.18 -3.91 8.33
C PHE A 105 -12.76 -4.39 8.63
N GLU A 106 -12.16 -3.85 9.69
CA GLU A 106 -10.89 -4.34 10.26
C GLU A 106 -9.76 -4.52 9.23
N PHE A 107 -9.39 -3.43 8.59
CA PHE A 107 -8.35 -3.41 7.56
C PHE A 107 -6.95 -3.65 8.14
N ASN A 108 -6.15 -4.43 7.41
CA ASN A 108 -4.72 -4.56 7.57
C ASN A 108 -4.04 -4.01 6.32
N TYR A 109 -3.40 -2.84 6.46
CA TYR A 109 -2.72 -2.14 5.38
C TYR A 109 -1.23 -2.48 5.24
N ASN A 110 -0.78 -3.58 5.87
CA ASN A 110 0.58 -4.08 5.68
C ASN A 110 0.81 -4.43 4.20
N TRP A 111 1.89 -3.90 3.63
CA TRP A 111 2.21 -4.05 2.21
C TRP A 111 2.26 -5.52 1.71
N LYS A 112 2.55 -6.48 2.60
CA LYS A 112 2.62 -7.91 2.24
C LYS A 112 1.25 -8.58 2.12
N LYS A 113 0.21 -8.01 2.73
CA LYS A 113 -1.07 -8.72 2.95
C LYS A 113 -2.34 -7.93 2.64
N ARG A 114 -2.29 -6.59 2.59
CA ARG A 114 -3.39 -5.65 2.25
C ARG A 114 -4.77 -6.33 2.22
N CYS A 115 -5.37 -6.52 3.39
CA CYS A 115 -6.62 -7.29 3.56
C CYS A 115 -7.61 -6.61 4.52
N PHE A 116 -8.83 -7.13 4.57
CA PHE A 116 -9.88 -6.71 5.48
C PHE A 116 -10.75 -7.91 5.89
N LYS A 117 -11.60 -7.73 6.89
CA LYS A 117 -12.66 -8.68 7.26
C LYS A 117 -13.98 -8.27 6.61
N LEU A 118 -14.65 -9.24 5.99
CA LEU A 118 -15.95 -9.01 5.36
C LEU A 118 -17.05 -9.55 6.27
N ALA A 119 -17.99 -8.68 6.66
CA ALA A 119 -19.21 -9.06 7.35
C ALA A 119 -20.30 -9.37 6.31
N THR A 120 -20.65 -10.64 6.17
CA THR A 120 -21.65 -11.13 5.21
C THR A 120 -22.85 -11.71 5.96
N SER A 121 -24.05 -11.58 5.41
CA SER A 121 -25.23 -12.29 5.91
C SER A 121 -25.68 -13.30 4.85
N LYS A 122 -25.62 -14.58 5.19
CA LYS A 122 -26.32 -15.66 4.45
C LYS A 122 -27.64 -16.07 5.14
N SER A 123 -27.80 -15.72 6.42
CA SER A 123 -28.98 -15.96 7.25
C SER A 123 -29.04 -14.91 8.37
N ALA A 124 -29.94 -15.06 9.36
CA ALA A 124 -30.10 -14.11 10.46
C ALA A 124 -28.81 -13.87 11.30
N ASP A 125 -27.81 -14.74 11.14
CA ASP A 125 -26.49 -14.60 11.78
C ASP A 125 -25.46 -13.95 10.84
N LEU A 126 -24.65 -13.05 11.42
CA LEU A 126 -23.51 -12.41 10.77
C LEU A 126 -22.35 -13.41 10.64
N GLU A 127 -21.96 -13.74 9.40
CA GLU A 127 -20.76 -14.50 9.09
C GLU A 127 -19.59 -13.55 8.79
N TRP A 128 -18.42 -13.84 9.36
CA TRP A 128 -17.19 -13.07 9.15
C TRP A 128 -16.20 -13.85 8.28
N CYS A 129 -15.89 -13.33 7.10
CA CYS A 129 -14.76 -13.82 6.30
C CYS A 129 -13.49 -13.05 6.67
N SER A 130 -12.44 -13.76 7.08
CA SER A 130 -11.12 -13.17 7.38
C SER A 130 -10.21 -13.12 6.15
N ASP A 131 -9.24 -12.21 6.17
CA ASP A 131 -8.17 -12.08 5.18
C ASP A 131 -8.65 -11.88 3.73
N CYS A 132 -9.74 -11.14 3.53
CA CYS A 132 -10.19 -10.71 2.20
C CYS A 132 -9.18 -9.72 1.62
N SER A 133 -8.46 -10.12 0.56
CA SER A 133 -7.53 -9.24 -0.15
C SER A 133 -8.30 -8.04 -0.74
N ILE A 134 -7.83 -6.83 -0.45
CA ILE A 134 -8.48 -5.58 -0.88
C ILE A 134 -8.61 -5.55 -2.41
N ASP A 135 -7.58 -6.00 -3.13
CA ASP A 135 -7.52 -5.94 -4.61
C ASP A 135 -8.48 -6.93 -5.31
N LYS A 136 -9.10 -7.86 -4.57
CA LYS A 136 -10.06 -8.83 -5.12
C LYS A 136 -11.51 -8.39 -5.01
N PHE A 137 -11.77 -7.28 -4.32
CA PHE A 137 -13.11 -6.80 -4.04
C PHE A 137 -13.37 -5.48 -4.78
N GLN A 138 -14.62 -5.27 -5.15
CA GLN A 138 -15.10 -4.04 -5.78
C GLN A 138 -16.26 -3.46 -4.97
N LYS A 139 -16.39 -2.13 -4.99
CA LYS A 139 -17.53 -1.44 -4.37
C LYS A 139 -18.81 -1.77 -5.12
N VAL A 140 -19.86 -2.12 -4.38
CA VAL A 140 -21.20 -2.25 -4.94
C VAL A 140 -21.77 -0.84 -5.06
N ILE A 141 -21.90 -0.32 -6.28
CA ILE A 141 -22.55 0.97 -6.53
C ILE A 141 -24.05 0.77 -6.31
N GLN A 142 -24.62 1.40 -5.29
CA GLN A 142 -26.07 1.48 -5.12
C GLN A 142 -26.57 2.66 -5.97
N SER A 143 -27.34 2.34 -7.01
CA SER A 143 -28.05 3.29 -7.88
C SER A 143 -29.30 3.83 -7.22
#